data_AF-A0A1I8D0E5-F1
#
_entry.id   AF-A0A1I8D0E5-F1
#
_cell.length_a   1.000
_cell.length_b   1.000
_cell.length_c   1.000
_cell.angle_alpha   90.00
_cell.angle_beta   90.00
_cell.angle_gamma   90.00
#
_symmetry.space_group_name_H-M   'P 1'
#
loop_
_entity.id
_entity.type
_entity.pdbx_description
1 polymer ?
#
loop_
_entity_poly.entity_id
_entity_poly.type
_entity_poly.pdbx_seq_one_letter_code
_entity_poly.pdbx_strand_id
1 'polypeptide(L)'
;MSQNLRLVVSSRQIAAFIRNSHHAADAGKPNLELFKRINRFGSQGLWDNVNNAPKLGMCSPQKDAVYQAYNEMLETKSSYFETTPWGKYLKFFYRSSLFVLFVFAVLKTYETVLPESYRLAIKYAPKHDHKEEHH
;
A
#
# COMPACT_ATOMS: atom_id res chain seq x y z
N MET A 1 -46.47 -2.17 -9.34
CA MET A 1 -46.99 -0.91 -8.75
C MET A 1 -45.83 -0.26 -7.99
N SER A 2 -45.22 0.77 -8.56
CA SER A 2 -43.95 1.36 -8.10
C SER A 2 -44.17 2.23 -6.86
N GLN A 3 -43.53 1.89 -5.73
CA GLN A 3 -43.54 2.71 -4.53
C GLN A 3 -42.46 3.79 -4.64
N ASN A 4 -42.89 5.03 -4.88
CA ASN A 4 -42.04 6.21 -4.83
C ASN A 4 -41.68 6.54 -3.37
N LEU A 5 -40.49 6.16 -2.92
CA LEU A 5 -39.90 6.64 -1.67
C LEU A 5 -39.44 8.09 -1.84
N ARG A 6 -40.31 9.05 -1.53
CA ARG A 6 -39.91 10.46 -1.35
C ARG A 6 -39.30 10.61 0.04
N LEU A 7 -37.97 10.72 0.08
CA LEU A 7 -37.21 11.01 1.28
C LEU A 7 -37.47 12.47 1.69
N VAL A 8 -38.50 12.70 2.50
CA VAL A 8 -38.76 14.01 3.11
C VAL A 8 -37.81 14.16 4.29
N VAL A 9 -36.60 14.65 4.00
CA VAL A 9 -35.61 14.95 5.04
C VAL A 9 -36.08 16.21 5.78
N SER A 10 -36.44 16.06 7.05
CA SER A 10 -36.88 17.18 7.90
C SER A 10 -35.68 18.08 8.25
N SER A 11 -35.90 19.40 8.32
CA SER A 11 -34.89 20.37 8.77
C SER A 11 -34.33 20.04 10.16
N ARG A 12 -35.14 19.40 11.02
CA ARG A 12 -34.70 18.89 12.33
C ARG A 12 -33.73 17.72 12.21
N GLN A 13 -33.91 16.85 11.21
CA GLN A 13 -33.00 15.73 10.94
C GLN A 13 -31.67 16.23 10.36
N ILE A 14 -31.70 17.24 9.49
CA ILE A 14 -30.48 17.90 8.99
C ILE A 14 -29.73 18.58 10.14
N ALA A 15 -30.43 19.33 10.99
CA ALA A 15 -29.82 19.99 12.15
C ALA A 15 -29.24 18.99 13.15
N ALA A 16 -29.93 17.87 13.41
CA ALA A 16 -29.43 16.80 14.28
C ALA A 16 -28.21 16.08 13.66
N PHE A 17 -28.23 15.83 12.35
CA PHE A 17 -27.10 15.26 11.62
C PHE A 17 -25.88 16.19 11.70
N ILE A 18 -26.02 17.47 11.36
CA ILE A 18 -24.94 18.47 11.44
C ILE A 18 -24.39 18.55 12.87
N ARG A 19 -25.26 18.60 13.88
CA ARG A 19 -24.87 18.66 15.28
C ARG A 19 -24.08 17.41 15.69
N ASN A 20 -24.52 16.22 15.32
CA ASN A 20 -23.81 14.97 15.61
C ASN A 20 -22.47 14.88 14.86
N SER A 21 -22.41 15.32 13.60
CA SER A 21 -21.14 15.43 12.86
C SER A 21 -20.17 16.41 13.52
N HIS A 22 -20.68 17.52 14.04
CA HIS A 22 -19.88 18.53 14.74
C HIS A 22 -19.41 18.05 16.13
N HIS A 23 -20.17 17.19 16.81
CA HIS A 23 -19.74 16.56 18.07
C HIS A 23 -18.79 15.37 17.86
N ALA A 24 -18.88 14.68 16.72
CA ALA A 24 -17.93 13.63 16.32
C ALA A 24 -16.59 14.19 15.82
N ALA A 25 -16.54 15.48 15.46
CA ALA A 25 -15.31 16.19 15.21
C ALA A 25 -14.58 16.43 16.53
N ASP A 26 -13.74 15.48 16.92
CA ASP A 26 -12.89 15.56 18.11
C ASP A 26 -11.96 16.78 18.01
N ALA A 27 -12.28 17.83 18.78
CA ALA A 27 -11.53 19.07 18.83
C ALA A 27 -10.14 18.93 19.49
N GLY A 28 -9.82 17.74 20.03
CA GLY A 28 -8.54 17.44 20.68
C GLY A 28 -7.37 17.15 19.75
N LYS A 29 -7.60 16.90 18.45
CA LYS A 29 -6.52 16.68 17.47
C LYS A 29 -6.13 18.00 16.79
N PRO A 30 -4.83 18.35 16.72
CA PRO A 30 -4.36 19.54 15.99
C PRO A 30 -4.47 19.31 14.46
N ASN A 31 -5.70 19.23 13.95
CA ASN A 31 -6.03 19.09 12.53
C ASN A 31 -5.92 20.42 11.77
N LEU A 32 -5.54 21.52 12.44
CA LEU A 32 -5.41 22.84 11.83
C LEU A 32 -4.36 22.86 10.70
N GLU A 33 -3.22 22.20 10.90
CA GLU A 33 -2.16 22.13 9.89
C GLU A 33 -2.55 21.26 8.69
N LEU A 34 -3.29 20.17 8.92
CA LEU A 34 -3.87 19.35 7.84
C LEU A 34 -4.89 20.16 7.04
N PHE A 35 -5.78 20.88 7.72
CA PHE A 35 -6.81 21.70 7.09
C PHE A 35 -6.20 22.84 6.26
N LYS A 36 -5.17 23.54 6.77
CA LYS A 36 -4.43 24.56 6.01
C LYS A 36 -3.81 23.96 4.74
N ARG A 37 -3.22 22.76 4.82
CA ARG A 37 -2.65 22.06 3.65
C ARG A 37 -3.72 21.72 2.62
N ILE A 38 -4.85 21.15 3.04
CA ILE A 38 -5.98 20.82 2.15
C ILE A 38 -6.51 22.08 1.45
N ASN A 39 -6.71 23.17 2.18
CA ASN A 39 -7.16 24.44 1.60
C ASN A 39 -6.16 25.01 0.59
N ARG A 40 -4.85 24.87 0.85
CA ARG A 40 -3.81 25.23 -0.12
C ARG A 40 -3.88 24.37 -1.38
N PHE A 41 -4.13 23.07 -1.26
CA PHE A 41 -4.31 22.19 -2.42
C PHE A 41 -5.60 22.51 -3.20
N GLY A 42 -6.67 22.90 -2.49
CA GLY A 42 -7.90 23.41 -3.09
C GLY A 42 -7.68 24.70 -3.88
N SER A 43 -6.95 25.67 -3.33
CA SER A 43 -6.65 26.92 -4.05
C SER A 43 -5.76 26.72 -5.28
N GLN A 44 -4.94 25.66 -5.30
CA GLN A 44 -4.14 25.26 -6.45
C GLN A 44 -4.91 24.39 -7.46
N GLY A 45 -6.17 24.04 -7.19
CA GLY A 45 -6.99 23.18 -8.05
C GLY A 45 -6.57 21.70 -8.06
N LEU A 46 -5.77 21.28 -7.08
CA LEU A 46 -5.31 19.89 -6.90
C LEU A 46 -6.24 19.08 -6.00
N TRP A 47 -7.12 19.76 -5.26
CA TRP A 47 -8.14 19.18 -4.40
C TRP A 47 -9.53 19.43 -4.96
N ASP A 48 -10.37 18.40 -4.94
CA ASP A 48 -11.79 18.50 -5.22
C ASP A 48 -12.53 18.83 -3.92
N ASN A 49 -12.98 20.07 -3.79
CA ASN A 49 -13.73 20.53 -2.61
C ASN A 49 -15.12 19.90 -2.49
N VAL A 50 -15.72 19.41 -3.57
CA VAL A 50 -17.07 18.81 -3.53
C VAL A 50 -16.98 17.41 -2.93
N ASN A 51 -16.01 16.63 -3.40
CA ASN A 51 -15.81 15.25 -2.94
C ASN A 51 -14.81 15.12 -1.78
N ASN A 52 -14.20 16.23 -1.38
CA ASN A 52 -13.12 16.31 -0.38
C ASN A 52 -12.01 15.26 -0.63
N ALA A 53 -11.50 15.23 -1.86
CA ALA A 53 -10.54 14.24 -2.32
C ALA A 53 -9.50 14.84 -3.30
N PRO A 54 -8.33 14.20 -3.48
CA PRO A 54 -7.40 14.51 -4.55
C PRO A 54 -8.08 14.48 -5.92
N LYS A 55 -7.77 15.45 -6.78
CA LYS A 55 -8.31 15.48 -8.14
C LYS A 55 -7.78 14.31 -8.97
N LEU A 56 -8.68 13.59 -9.63
CA LEU A 56 -8.32 12.46 -10.50
C LEU A 56 -7.46 12.95 -11.68
N GLY A 57 -6.43 12.18 -12.03
CA GLY A 57 -5.58 12.47 -13.18
C GLY A 57 -4.60 13.65 -13.01
N MET A 58 -4.27 14.04 -11.78
CA MET A 58 -3.31 15.11 -11.54
C MET A 58 -1.87 14.71 -11.95
N CYS A 59 -1.24 15.52 -12.80
CA CYS A 59 0.17 15.42 -13.20
C CYS A 59 1.02 16.55 -12.58
N SER A 60 0.81 16.81 -11.29
CA SER A 60 1.56 17.83 -10.54
C SER A 60 2.70 17.19 -9.76
N PRO A 61 3.86 17.86 -9.60
CA PRO A 61 4.92 17.40 -8.70
C PRO A 61 4.48 17.34 -7.23
N GLN A 62 3.37 17.99 -6.88
CA GLN A 62 2.79 17.98 -5.52
C GLN A 62 1.79 16.83 -5.29
N LYS A 63 1.62 15.91 -6.26
CA LYS A 63 0.68 14.79 -6.18
C LYS A 63 0.85 13.98 -4.89
N ASP A 64 2.08 13.62 -4.55
CA ASP A 64 2.33 12.77 -3.38
C ASP A 64 1.93 13.45 -2.07
N ALA A 65 2.18 14.76 -1.95
CA ALA A 65 1.78 15.55 -0.79
C ALA A 65 0.25 15.67 -0.66
N VAL A 66 -0.46 15.74 -1.79
CA VAL A 66 -1.92 15.77 -1.83
C VAL A 66 -2.51 14.43 -1.37
N TYR A 67 -1.99 13.31 -1.88
CA TYR A 67 -2.41 11.98 -1.44
C TYR A 67 -2.01 11.69 0.02
N GLN A 68 -0.88 12.24 0.49
CA GLN A 68 -0.50 12.13 1.89
C GLN A 68 -1.50 12.84 2.81
N ALA A 69 -1.92 14.07 2.47
CA ALA A 69 -2.95 14.78 3.24
C ALA A 69 -4.29 14.04 3.21
N TYR A 70 -4.65 13.43 2.09
CA TYR A 70 -5.86 12.60 1.98
C TYR A 70 -5.81 11.37 2.88
N ASN A 71 -4.69 10.64 2.89
CA ASN A 71 -4.51 9.47 3.75
C ASN A 71 -4.44 9.85 5.24
N GLU A 72 -3.84 11.01 5.56
CA GLU A 72 -3.81 11.55 6.93
C GLU A 72 -5.21 11.89 7.43
N MET A 73 -6.05 12.47 6.57
CA MET A 73 -7.45 12.78 6.85
C MET A 73 -8.30 11.52 7.06
N LEU A 74 -8.04 10.46 6.31
CA LEU A 74 -8.76 9.19 6.42
C LEU A 74 -8.22 8.27 7.53
N GLU A 75 -7.17 8.68 8.24
CA GLU A 75 -6.42 7.85 9.19
C GLU A 75 -5.94 6.51 8.60
N THR A 76 -5.88 6.39 7.27
CA THR A 76 -5.36 5.23 6.52
C THR A 76 -3.83 5.24 6.58
N LYS A 77 -3.30 5.01 7.78
CA LYS A 77 -1.87 4.73 8.00
C LYS A 77 -1.52 3.26 7.82
N SER A 78 -2.52 2.39 7.72
CA SER A 78 -2.29 0.96 7.53
C SER A 78 -1.92 0.68 6.07
N SER A 79 -0.86 -0.10 5.88
CA SER A 79 -0.46 -0.59 4.56
C SER A 79 -1.64 -1.33 3.91
N TYR A 80 -1.71 -1.46 2.57
CA TYR A 80 -2.77 -2.25 1.91
C TYR A 80 -2.88 -3.68 2.47
N PHE A 81 -1.74 -4.23 2.89
CA PHE A 81 -1.62 -5.53 3.57
C PHE A 81 -2.16 -5.55 5.01
N GLU A 82 -2.44 -4.40 5.61
CA GLU A 82 -2.90 -4.24 6.99
C GLU A 82 -4.37 -3.81 7.04
N THR A 83 -4.87 -3.12 6.00
CA THR A 83 -6.30 -2.78 5.86
C THR A 83 -7.18 -3.98 5.55
N THR A 84 -6.62 -5.00 4.87
CA THR A 84 -7.39 -6.15 4.38
C THR A 84 -7.37 -7.30 5.39
N PRO A 85 -8.51 -7.96 5.71
CA PRO A 85 -8.57 -9.08 6.68
C PRO A 85 -7.59 -10.22 6.35
N TRP A 86 -7.34 -10.45 5.06
CA TRP A 86 -6.45 -11.48 4.53
C TRP A 86 -5.05 -10.95 4.18
N GLY A 87 -4.77 -9.68 4.48
CA GLY A 87 -3.56 -9.00 4.03
C GLY A 87 -2.26 -9.58 4.61
N LYS A 88 -2.32 -10.24 5.77
CA LYS A 88 -1.19 -11.03 6.33
C LYS A 88 -0.79 -12.18 5.40
N TYR A 89 -1.76 -12.92 4.86
CA TYR A 89 -1.51 -14.00 3.92
C TYR A 89 -0.98 -13.47 2.60
N LEU A 90 -1.55 -12.38 2.08
CA LEU A 90 -1.07 -11.75 0.85
C LEU A 90 0.37 -11.26 0.98
N LYS A 91 0.73 -10.65 2.12
CA LYS A 91 2.10 -10.22 2.44
C LYS A 91 3.06 -11.40 2.49
N PHE A 92 2.62 -12.54 3.02
CA PHE A 92 3.39 -13.78 3.02
C PHE A 92 3.63 -14.29 1.60
N PHE A 93 2.57 -14.45 0.78
CA PHE A 93 2.72 -14.90 -0.60
C PHE A 93 3.60 -13.97 -1.45
N TYR A 94 3.45 -12.66 -1.27
CA TYR A 94 4.29 -11.68 -1.95
C TYR A 94 5.77 -11.86 -1.60
N ARG A 95 6.10 -11.98 -0.30
CA ARG A 95 7.48 -12.19 0.16
C ARG A 95 8.05 -13.54 -0.29
N SER A 96 7.25 -14.61 -0.21
CA SER A 96 7.65 -15.94 -0.66
C SER A 96 7.91 -15.98 -2.17
N SER A 97 7.07 -15.31 -2.96
CA SER A 97 7.27 -15.18 -4.41
C SER A 97 8.58 -14.46 -4.74
N LEU A 98 8.84 -13.32 -4.08
CA LEU A 98 10.11 -12.60 -4.24
C LEU A 98 11.33 -13.47 -3.86
N PHE A 99 11.22 -14.27 -2.81
CA PHE A 99 12.30 -15.18 -2.41
C PHE A 99 12.58 -16.25 -3.47
N VAL A 100 11.53 -16.87 -4.03
CA VAL A 100 11.69 -17.86 -5.11
C VAL A 100 12.33 -17.23 -6.34
N LEU A 101 11.88 -16.04 -6.74
CA LEU A 101 12.47 -15.30 -7.85
C LEU A 101 13.94 -14.94 -7.59
N PHE A 102 14.27 -14.56 -6.36
CA PHE A 102 15.65 -14.27 -5.96
C PHE A 102 16.55 -15.51 -6.07
N VAL A 103 16.12 -16.66 -5.52
CA VAL A 103 16.87 -17.91 -5.63
C VAL A 103 17.09 -18.29 -7.09
N PHE A 104 16.04 -18.18 -7.92
CA PHE A 104 16.14 -18.46 -9.35
C PHE A 104 17.13 -17.54 -10.05
N ALA A 105 17.10 -16.23 -9.74
CA ALA A 105 18.05 -15.26 -10.27
C ALA A 105 19.49 -15.57 -9.85
N VAL A 106 19.73 -15.98 -8.60
CA VAL A 106 21.05 -16.40 -8.11
C VAL A 106 21.56 -17.62 -8.86
N LEU A 107 20.73 -18.65 -9.02
CA LEU A 107 21.10 -19.86 -9.78
C LEU A 107 21.44 -19.51 -11.23
N LYS A 108 20.62 -18.67 -11.89
CA LYS A 108 20.90 -18.24 -13.26
C LYS A 108 22.14 -17.37 -13.37
N THR A 109 22.39 -16.52 -12.39
CA THR A 109 23.63 -15.74 -12.33
C THR A 109 24.84 -16.66 -12.15
N TYR A 110 24.75 -17.68 -11.30
CA TYR A 110 25.79 -18.70 -11.13
C TYR A 110 26.09 -19.43 -12.44
N GLU A 111 25.07 -19.85 -13.19
CA GLU A 111 25.24 -20.48 -14.51
C GLU A 111 25.88 -19.55 -15.55
N THR A 112 25.59 -18.25 -15.47
CA THR A 112 26.07 -17.28 -16.45
C THR A 112 27.50 -16.80 -16.14
N VAL A 113 27.84 -16.66 -14.86
CA VAL A 113 29.15 -16.15 -14.41
C VAL A 113 30.21 -17.25 -14.42
N LEU A 114 29.86 -18.50 -14.09
CA LEU A 114 30.81 -19.61 -14.11
C LEU A 114 30.72 -20.38 -15.43
N PRO A 115 31.78 -20.39 -16.25
CA PRO A 115 31.81 -21.17 -17.48
C PRO A 115 31.59 -22.65 -17.19
N GLU A 116 30.90 -23.32 -18.11
CA GLU A 116 30.50 -24.72 -17.98
C GLU A 116 31.68 -25.67 -17.70
N SER A 117 32.87 -25.35 -18.20
CA SER A 117 34.12 -26.09 -17.96
C SER A 117 34.49 -26.19 -16.48
N TYR A 118 34.34 -25.11 -15.70
CA TYR A 118 34.63 -25.12 -14.25
C TYR A 118 33.55 -25.88 -13.47
N ARG A 119 32.29 -25.78 -13.88
CA ARG A 119 31.17 -26.49 -13.25
C ARG A 119 31.28 -28.00 -13.44
N LEU A 120 31.66 -28.44 -14.64
CA LEU A 120 31.91 -29.85 -14.95
C LEU A 120 33.15 -30.38 -14.21
N ALA A 121 34.22 -29.58 -14.14
CA ALA A 121 35.43 -29.96 -13.42
C ALA A 121 35.17 -30.22 -11.93
N ILE A 122 34.27 -29.49 -11.29
CA ILE A 122 33.86 -29.73 -9.89
C ILE A 122 32.93 -30.95 -9.79
N LYS A 123 31.93 -31.07 -10.68
CA LYS A 123 30.95 -32.18 -10.64
C LYS A 123 31.61 -33.55 -10.88
N TYR A 124 32.60 -33.59 -11.77
CA TYR A 124 33.37 -34.78 -12.13
C TYR A 124 34.78 -34.75 -11.54
N ALA A 125 35.06 -33.87 -10.57
CA ALA A 125 36.30 -33.93 -9.81
C ALA A 125 36.40 -35.33 -9.21
N PRO A 126 37.59 -35.97 -9.24
CA PRO A 126 37.77 -37.25 -8.58
C PRO A 126 37.40 -37.08 -7.12
N LYS A 127 36.27 -37.67 -6.72
CA LYS A 127 35.91 -37.79 -5.31
C LYS A 127 37.00 -38.68 -4.72
N HIS A 128 37.83 -38.14 -3.85
CA HIS A 128 38.69 -38.97 -3.03
C HIS A 128 37.76 -39.86 -2.20
N ASP A 129 37.63 -41.11 -2.60
CA ASP A 129 37.03 -42.16 -1.78
C ASP A 129 37.88 -42.22 -0.51
N HIS A 130 37.41 -41.58 0.56
CA HIS A 130 37.83 -41.90 1.91
C HIS A 130 37.26 -43.27 2.28
N LYS A 131 37.70 -44.31 1.56
CA LYS A 131 37.77 -45.66 2.11
C LYS A 131 39.05 -45.69 2.94
N GLU A 132 38.95 -45.18 4.15
CA GLU A 132 39.89 -45.56 5.19
C GLU A 132 39.69 -47.05 5.44
N GLU A 133 40.52 -47.86 4.80
CA GLU A 133 40.87 -49.20 5.25
C GLU A 133 41.49 -49.06 6.65
N HIS A 134 40.70 -49.29 7.70
CA HIS A 134 41.22 -49.57 9.03
C HIS A 134 41.35 -51.08 9.17
N HIS A 135 42.60 -51.55 9.10
CA HIS A 135 43.07 -52.87 9.54
C HIS A 135 42.97 -53.01 11.06
#